data_AF-A0A5E4W104-F1
#
_entry.id   AF-A0A5E4W104-F1
#
_cell.length_a   1.000
_cell.length_b   1.000
_cell.length_c   1.000
_cell.angle_alpha   90.00
_cell.angle_beta   90.00
_cell.angle_gamma   90.00
#
_symmetry.space_group_name_H-M   'P 1'
#
loop_
_entity.id
_entity.type
_entity.pdbx_description
1 polymer ?
#
loop_
_entity_poly.entity_id
_entity_poly.type
_entity_poly.pdbx_seq_one_letter_code
_entity_poly.pdbx_strand_id
1 'polypeptide(L)'
;MNRVEPTLRIANGKRMPAISTAGANKKYGMSPRLRVISAVAITVVTGAGSGPIFAQSVGGAGGYGWNSADGGATFSAVNSGKGGEQGASGAYGAVGFAADGGAGGAGTTVQPNGDVIGNAGVDAPNTDVGTYIGGGGGGGGAAAFSGSGTQLSAVGGNLIGGSGGRGSSTYDATTGAGYNVGGGGGGAGGDGADIASGNAVVNPGARIAGGTGGSGGNAAFIDYQGHPWGGYGGNGGDGGVGVHLPGGSSLFNEGTVSGGQGGLGGTTFDKSTGAVVRTQPAGAGGVGILAESGSSIVNAGTIVGGMSGDTTNATQAPAIRFLGGASSLELRAGSVISGNVDATAGANNALILGGTADSGFDLSQIGSAAQYRGFSIFRKTGTGLWTLTGRSA
;
A
#
# COMPACT_ATOMS: atom_id res chain seq x y z
N MET A 1 55.52 -59.47 20.90
CA MET A 1 56.44 -58.79 21.83
C MET A 1 55.68 -57.67 22.53
N ASN A 2 55.55 -57.78 23.85
CA ASN A 2 55.34 -56.76 24.91
C ASN A 2 54.52 -55.50 24.57
N ARG A 3 53.30 -55.30 25.11
CA ARG A 3 52.95 -54.96 26.50
C ARG A 3 53.57 -53.62 26.94
N VAL A 4 52.71 -52.63 27.22
CA VAL A 4 52.62 -51.85 28.49
C VAL A 4 51.52 -50.78 28.33
N GLU A 5 50.56 -50.80 29.27
CA GLU A 5 49.49 -49.82 29.48
C GLU A 5 50.01 -48.51 30.09
N PRO A 6 49.30 -47.38 29.98
CA PRO A 6 49.34 -46.34 30.97
C PRO A 6 48.17 -46.46 31.95
N THR A 7 48.54 -46.81 33.18
CA THR A 7 47.76 -46.79 34.42
C THR A 7 47.04 -45.47 34.67
N LEU A 8 45.74 -45.62 34.95
CA LEU A 8 44.85 -44.69 35.62
C LEU A 8 45.38 -44.32 37.03
N ARG A 9 45.49 -43.02 37.33
CA ARG A 9 45.54 -42.50 38.71
C ARG A 9 44.44 -41.48 38.91
N ILE A 10 43.35 -41.93 39.53
CA ILE A 10 42.30 -41.10 40.12
C ILE A 10 42.75 -40.75 41.54
N ALA A 11 42.83 -39.47 41.86
CA ALA A 11 42.93 -38.99 43.23
C ALA A 11 41.76 -38.05 43.50
N ASN A 12 40.94 -38.47 44.48
CA ASN A 12 40.13 -37.67 45.40
C ASN A 12 39.13 -36.69 44.78
N GLY A 13 37.82 -36.86 44.86
CA GLY A 13 37.05 -37.48 45.93
C GLY A 13 35.82 -36.61 46.17
N LYS A 14 34.72 -36.88 45.47
CA LYS A 14 33.38 -36.56 45.97
C LYS A 14 32.36 -37.49 45.31
N ARG A 15 31.77 -38.32 46.16
CA ARG A 15 30.82 -39.39 45.85
C ARG A 15 29.53 -38.80 45.29
N MET A 16 29.14 -39.23 44.09
CA MET A 16 27.75 -39.17 43.62
C MET A 16 27.07 -40.51 43.92
N PRO A 17 25.86 -40.54 44.52
CA PRO A 17 25.12 -41.77 44.69
C PRO A 17 24.51 -42.21 43.36
N ALA A 18 24.69 -43.49 43.04
CA ALA A 18 24.08 -44.17 41.91
C ALA A 18 22.55 -44.24 42.10
N ILE A 19 21.80 -43.98 41.03
CA ILE A 19 20.43 -44.48 40.88
C ILE A 19 20.34 -45.28 39.59
N SER A 20 19.88 -46.50 39.78
CA SER A 20 19.79 -47.62 38.86
C SER A 20 18.73 -47.44 37.78
N THR A 21 19.03 -47.94 36.59
CA THR A 21 18.06 -48.38 35.58
C THR A 21 17.28 -49.58 36.11
N ALA A 22 16.04 -49.36 36.56
CA ALA A 22 15.03 -50.41 36.70
C ALA A 22 13.67 -49.81 36.36
N GLY A 23 13.01 -50.42 35.37
CA GLY A 23 11.82 -49.87 34.73
C GLY A 23 10.60 -49.77 35.62
N ALA A 24 9.77 -48.78 35.31
CA ALA A 24 8.34 -48.80 35.59
C ALA A 24 7.63 -48.03 34.49
N ASN A 25 6.92 -48.77 33.63
CA ASN A 25 5.91 -48.25 32.72
C ASN A 25 4.89 -47.41 33.50
N LYS A 26 4.96 -46.08 33.37
CA LYS A 26 3.81 -45.20 33.66
C LYS A 26 3.32 -44.59 32.36
N LYS A 27 2.25 -45.17 31.83
CA LYS A 27 1.36 -44.57 30.83
C LYS A 27 0.93 -43.18 31.33
N TYR A 28 1.54 -42.13 30.82
CA TYR A 28 0.92 -40.82 30.74
C TYR A 28 0.36 -40.69 29.33
N GLY A 29 -0.94 -40.93 29.21
CA GLY A 29 -1.70 -40.60 28.02
C GLY A 29 -1.74 -39.09 27.86
N MET A 30 -0.78 -38.53 27.12
CA MET A 30 -0.97 -37.26 26.44
C MET A 30 -1.15 -37.58 24.96
N SER A 31 -2.39 -37.47 24.49
CA SER A 31 -2.70 -37.47 23.07
C SER A 31 -1.89 -36.37 22.39
N PRO A 32 -1.23 -36.65 21.25
CA PRO A 32 -0.67 -35.58 20.44
C PRO A 32 -1.85 -34.85 19.81
N ARG A 33 -2.36 -33.82 20.49
CA ARG A 33 -3.01 -32.72 19.77
C ARG A 33 -1.90 -32.02 19.01
N LEU A 34 -1.58 -32.58 17.84
CA LEU A 34 -0.98 -31.86 16.74
C LEU A 34 -1.92 -30.68 16.47
N ARG A 35 -1.67 -29.55 17.14
CA ARG A 35 -2.21 -28.27 16.70
C ARG A 35 -1.49 -28.02 15.38
N VAL A 36 -2.11 -28.46 14.30
CA VAL A 36 -1.85 -27.89 12.98
C VAL A 36 -2.24 -26.43 13.13
N ILE A 37 -1.25 -25.60 13.47
CA ILE A 37 -1.30 -24.20 13.10
C ILE A 37 -1.20 -24.28 11.58
N SER A 38 -2.35 -24.24 10.91
CA SER A 38 -2.39 -23.98 9.46
C SER A 38 -1.88 -22.55 9.29
N ALA A 39 -0.56 -22.39 9.29
CA ALA A 39 0.06 -21.21 8.72
C ALA A 39 -0.22 -21.31 7.22
N VAL A 40 -1.21 -20.58 6.75
CA VAL A 40 -1.46 -20.44 5.32
C VAL A 40 -0.32 -19.57 4.80
N ALA A 41 0.66 -20.22 4.17
CA ALA A 41 1.81 -19.53 3.60
C ALA A 41 1.39 -18.87 2.28
N ILE A 42 1.73 -17.60 2.11
CA ILE A 42 1.77 -16.98 0.79
C ILE A 42 2.81 -17.74 -0.02
N THR A 43 2.32 -18.48 -1.01
CA THR A 43 3.17 -19.28 -1.88
C THR A 43 3.51 -18.42 -3.09
N VAL A 44 4.74 -17.92 -3.15
CA VAL A 44 5.33 -17.45 -4.40
C VAL A 44 5.79 -18.69 -5.15
N VAL A 45 5.00 -19.15 -6.12
CA VAL A 45 5.42 -20.27 -6.98
C VAL A 45 6.40 -19.71 -8.00
N THR A 46 7.69 -19.95 -7.80
CA THR A 46 8.72 -19.69 -8.81
C THR A 46 8.81 -20.89 -9.75
N GLY A 47 8.92 -20.64 -11.05
CA GLY A 47 9.36 -21.68 -11.99
C GLY A 47 10.70 -22.24 -11.52
N ALA A 48 10.85 -23.56 -11.58
CA ALA A 48 11.98 -24.30 -11.01
C ALA A 48 13.34 -23.61 -11.23
N GLY A 49 13.91 -23.01 -10.18
CA GLY A 49 15.26 -22.42 -10.26
C GLY A 49 15.64 -21.34 -9.24
N SER A 50 14.71 -20.71 -8.52
CA SER A 50 15.04 -19.57 -7.64
C SER A 50 14.60 -19.80 -6.20
N GLY A 51 15.57 -19.72 -5.27
CA GLY A 51 15.36 -19.77 -3.83
C GLY A 51 14.48 -18.64 -3.28
N PRO A 52 14.26 -18.56 -1.95
CA PRO A 52 13.35 -17.59 -1.36
C PRO A 52 13.79 -16.17 -1.71
N ILE A 53 12.97 -15.47 -2.49
CA ILE A 53 13.21 -14.08 -2.89
C ILE A 53 12.79 -13.19 -1.72
N PHE A 54 13.74 -12.76 -0.90
CA PHE A 54 13.57 -11.58 -0.06
C PHE A 54 13.75 -10.36 -0.97
N ALA A 55 12.68 -9.91 -1.61
CA ALA A 55 12.69 -8.66 -2.36
C ALA A 55 12.72 -7.49 -1.36
N GLN A 56 13.80 -6.71 -1.37
CA GLN A 56 13.83 -5.44 -0.66
C GLN A 56 12.97 -4.44 -1.46
N SER A 57 11.83 -4.04 -0.90
CA SER A 57 11.05 -2.94 -1.46
C SER A 57 11.72 -1.62 -1.12
N VAL A 58 11.94 -0.80 -2.16
CA VAL A 58 12.37 0.58 -2.00
C VAL A 58 11.14 1.40 -1.59
N GLY A 59 11.20 2.05 -0.42
CA GLY A 59 10.12 2.90 0.07
C GLY A 59 9.83 4.04 -0.91
N GLY A 60 8.56 4.42 -1.05
CA GLY A 60 8.18 5.59 -1.85
C GLY A 60 8.87 6.86 -1.34
N ALA A 61 9.35 7.69 -2.25
CA ALA A 61 9.98 8.96 -1.90
C ALA A 61 8.97 9.88 -1.19
N GLY A 62 9.38 10.51 -0.09
CA GLY A 62 8.60 11.56 0.56
C GLY A 62 8.42 12.79 -0.34
N GLY A 63 7.36 13.56 -0.12
CA GLY A 63 7.08 14.76 -0.92
C GLY A 63 8.15 15.85 -0.77
N TYR A 64 8.37 16.60 -1.85
CA TYR A 64 9.39 17.65 -1.95
C TYR A 64 9.05 18.92 -1.17
N GLY A 65 10.05 19.49 -0.49
CA GLY A 65 10.09 20.92 -0.13
C GLY A 65 10.88 21.71 -1.18
N TRP A 66 10.52 22.99 -1.40
CA TRP A 66 11.22 23.88 -2.35
C TRP A 66 12.74 23.90 -2.05
N ASN A 67 13.56 23.48 -3.03
CA ASN A 67 15.04 23.48 -3.07
C ASN A 67 15.84 22.33 -2.41
N SER A 68 15.27 21.16 -2.13
CA SER A 68 16.08 20.03 -1.65
C SER A 68 16.46 19.08 -2.79
N ALA A 69 17.77 18.87 -2.99
CA ALA A 69 18.33 17.86 -3.87
C ALA A 69 18.00 16.44 -3.37
N ASP A 70 17.86 15.52 -4.33
CA ASP A 70 17.48 14.11 -4.20
C ASP A 70 17.88 13.45 -2.88
N GLY A 71 16.89 13.26 -2.00
CA GLY A 71 16.97 12.32 -0.90
C GLY A 71 16.84 10.88 -1.41
N GLY A 72 17.88 10.36 -2.06
CA GLY A 72 18.11 8.92 -2.20
C GLY A 72 17.59 8.23 -3.46
N ALA A 73 17.81 8.81 -4.65
CA ALA A 73 17.77 8.03 -5.89
C ALA A 73 19.14 7.37 -6.14
N THR A 74 19.37 6.17 -5.62
CA THR A 74 20.48 5.33 -6.10
C THR A 74 20.07 3.86 -6.22
N PHE A 75 19.31 3.51 -7.26
CA PHE A 75 19.67 2.47 -8.25
C PHE A 75 18.54 2.23 -9.26
N SER A 76 18.92 2.08 -10.52
CA SER A 76 18.05 1.76 -11.66
C SER A 76 17.74 0.26 -11.69
N ALA A 77 16.57 -0.15 -11.20
CA ALA A 77 15.93 -1.42 -11.53
C ALA A 77 14.42 -1.33 -11.21
N VAL A 78 13.59 -1.39 -12.25
CA VAL A 78 12.11 -1.49 -12.24
C VAL A 78 11.41 -0.47 -11.33
N ASN A 79 10.94 0.61 -11.96
CA ASN A 79 10.40 1.80 -11.31
C ASN A 79 8.96 1.56 -10.81
N SER A 80 8.83 0.91 -9.66
CA SER A 80 7.53 0.46 -9.14
C SER A 80 7.10 1.06 -7.79
N GLY A 81 7.97 1.84 -7.14
CA GLY A 81 7.61 2.63 -5.96
C GLY A 81 6.98 3.98 -6.32
N LYS A 82 5.88 4.03 -7.05
CA LYS A 82 5.15 5.28 -7.30
C LYS A 82 4.13 5.55 -6.19
N GLY A 83 4.64 5.80 -4.98
CA GLY A 83 3.84 6.45 -3.94
C GLY A 83 3.51 7.88 -4.38
N GLY A 84 2.30 8.09 -4.90
CA GLY A 84 1.75 9.39 -5.26
C GLY A 84 2.46 10.06 -6.44
N GLU A 85 1.96 9.86 -7.66
CA GLU A 85 2.20 10.87 -8.68
C GLU A 85 1.50 12.17 -8.23
N GLN A 86 2.29 13.09 -7.69
CA GLN A 86 1.97 14.48 -7.37
C GLN A 86 1.37 14.73 -5.97
N GLY A 87 2.15 14.44 -4.92
CA GLY A 87 2.07 15.26 -3.71
C GLY A 87 2.38 16.72 -4.08
N ALA A 88 1.35 17.56 -4.19
CA ALA A 88 1.49 18.95 -4.57
C ALA A 88 2.50 19.65 -3.64
N SER A 89 3.54 20.22 -4.24
CA SER A 89 4.50 21.10 -3.58
C SER A 89 3.76 22.17 -2.78
N GLY A 90 4.02 22.26 -1.48
CA GLY A 90 3.55 23.37 -0.64
C GLY A 90 3.91 24.72 -1.28
N ALA A 91 2.94 25.61 -1.35
CA ALA A 91 3.05 26.88 -2.07
C ALA A 91 3.90 27.91 -1.28
N TYR A 92 4.84 28.52 -2.01
CA TYR A 92 5.56 29.79 -1.81
C TYR A 92 6.00 30.20 -0.40
N GLY A 93 7.32 30.26 -0.22
CA GLY A 93 7.96 31.37 0.51
C GLY A 93 8.85 30.99 1.68
N ALA A 94 10.10 30.59 1.40
CA ALA A 94 11.30 31.12 2.06
C ALA A 94 12.57 30.51 1.44
N VAL A 95 13.56 31.34 1.15
CA VAL A 95 14.94 30.90 0.92
C VAL A 95 15.58 30.58 2.27
N GLY A 96 16.00 29.33 2.51
CA GLY A 96 16.90 28.99 3.63
C GLY A 96 16.58 27.69 4.38
N PHE A 97 17.53 26.75 4.31
CA PHE A 97 17.72 25.52 5.09
C PHE A 97 16.67 24.41 4.94
N ALA A 98 17.09 23.27 4.37
CA ALA A 98 16.29 22.06 4.20
C ALA A 98 15.99 21.41 5.55
N ALA A 99 14.72 21.12 5.82
CA ALA A 99 14.32 20.22 6.90
C ALA A 99 14.35 18.79 6.37
N ASP A 100 14.93 17.86 7.13
CA ASP A 100 14.98 16.45 6.75
C ASP A 100 13.55 15.88 6.69
N GLY A 101 13.21 15.25 5.57
CA GLY A 101 11.98 14.49 5.43
C GLY A 101 12.02 13.18 6.22
N GLY A 102 10.85 12.63 6.52
CA GLY A 102 10.70 11.29 7.08
C GLY A 102 11.22 10.24 6.09
N ALA A 103 11.90 9.22 6.61
CA ALA A 103 12.38 8.09 5.81
C ALA A 103 11.20 7.25 5.27
N GLY A 104 11.34 6.72 4.06
CA GLY A 104 10.38 5.78 3.49
C GLY A 104 10.37 4.44 4.24
N GLY A 105 9.20 3.80 4.30
CA GLY A 105 9.02 2.45 4.80
C GLY A 105 9.60 1.45 3.80
N ALA A 106 10.83 1.00 4.01
CA ALA A 106 11.43 -0.04 3.19
C ALA A 106 11.10 -1.43 3.77
N GLY A 107 10.75 -2.39 2.90
CA GLY A 107 10.49 -3.78 3.26
C GLY A 107 9.06 -4.08 3.71
N THR A 108 8.86 -5.33 4.11
CA THR A 108 7.58 -5.90 4.51
C THR A 108 7.71 -6.66 5.82
N THR A 109 6.62 -6.75 6.56
CA THR A 109 6.49 -7.56 7.77
C THR A 109 5.48 -8.67 7.50
N VAL A 110 5.90 -9.92 7.70
CA VAL A 110 5.00 -11.10 7.65
C VAL A 110 4.51 -11.39 9.07
N GLN A 111 3.20 -11.36 9.28
CA GLN A 111 2.57 -11.61 10.57
C GLN A 111 2.30 -13.11 10.80
N PRO A 112 2.15 -13.56 12.06
CA PRO A 112 1.86 -14.97 12.37
C PRO A 112 0.54 -15.50 11.79
N ASN A 113 -0.40 -14.62 11.45
CA ASN A 113 -1.66 -14.97 10.78
C ASN A 113 -1.52 -15.10 9.25
N GLY A 114 -0.32 -14.87 8.70
CA GLY A 114 -0.05 -14.93 7.26
C GLY A 114 -0.17 -13.58 6.54
N ASP A 115 -0.60 -12.51 7.22
CA ASP A 115 -0.68 -11.18 6.61
C ASP A 115 0.73 -10.67 6.27
N VAL A 116 0.86 -10.02 5.12
CA VAL A 116 2.08 -9.32 4.71
C VAL A 116 1.75 -7.85 4.60
N ILE A 117 2.46 -7.05 5.37
CA ILE A 117 2.22 -5.63 5.50
C ILE A 117 3.48 -4.87 5.10
N GLY A 118 3.35 -3.92 4.18
CA GLY A 118 4.44 -3.00 3.84
C GLY A 118 4.79 -2.13 5.05
N ASN A 119 6.07 -1.85 5.24
CA ASN A 119 6.48 -1.02 6.37
C ASN A 119 5.96 0.41 6.21
N ALA A 120 5.53 1.03 7.31
CA ALA A 120 5.06 2.41 7.29
C ALA A 120 6.21 3.38 7.03
N GLY A 121 5.91 4.49 6.37
CA GLY A 121 6.78 5.65 6.29
C GLY A 121 6.93 6.32 7.66
N VAL A 122 8.08 6.93 7.88
CA VAL A 122 8.39 7.62 9.13
C VAL A 122 7.75 9.01 9.11
N ASP A 123 7.13 9.40 10.23
CA ASP A 123 6.65 10.77 10.42
C ASP A 123 7.83 11.74 10.40
N ALA A 124 7.66 12.89 9.77
CA ALA A 124 8.66 13.94 9.89
C ALA A 124 8.72 14.41 11.34
N PRO A 125 9.92 14.60 11.91
CA PRO A 125 10.07 15.11 13.26
C PRO A 125 9.44 16.50 13.33
N ASN A 126 8.67 16.74 14.40
CA ASN A 126 8.21 18.09 14.70
C ASN A 126 9.44 18.97 14.95
N THR A 127 9.59 20.06 14.21
CA THR A 127 10.71 20.97 14.42
C THR A 127 10.38 21.94 15.56
N ASP A 128 11.13 21.83 16.65
CA ASP A 128 11.14 22.88 17.67
C ASP A 128 11.91 24.11 17.15
N VAL A 129 11.39 25.27 17.53
CA VAL A 129 11.92 26.65 17.43
C VAL A 129 13.35 26.77 16.89
N GLY A 130 13.49 27.11 15.60
CA GLY A 130 14.77 27.51 14.99
C GLY A 130 14.98 27.04 13.55
N THR A 131 14.30 25.97 13.13
CA THR A 131 14.27 25.49 11.74
C THR A 131 12.98 25.92 11.05
N TYR A 132 13.11 26.74 10.01
CA TYR A 132 12.03 27.53 9.41
C TYR A 132 11.08 26.77 8.46
N ILE A 133 11.18 25.43 8.38
CA ILE A 133 10.40 24.61 7.43
C ILE A 133 10.01 23.29 8.09
N GLY A 134 8.76 22.85 7.91
CA GLY A 134 8.31 21.52 8.30
C GLY A 134 8.77 20.44 7.31
N GLY A 135 9.44 19.40 7.80
CA GLY A 135 9.80 18.23 6.97
C GLY A 135 8.56 17.46 6.50
N GLY A 136 8.61 16.90 5.28
CA GLY A 136 7.55 16.03 4.75
C GLY A 136 7.63 14.61 5.31
N GLY A 137 6.49 13.94 5.49
CA GLY A 137 6.45 12.54 5.95
C GLY A 137 6.98 11.56 4.90
N GLY A 138 7.56 10.44 5.34
CA GLY A 138 8.08 9.40 4.46
C GLY A 138 6.97 8.56 3.80
N GLY A 139 7.21 8.01 2.60
CA GLY A 139 6.24 7.13 1.94
C GLY A 139 6.15 5.74 2.58
N GLY A 140 5.01 5.07 2.49
CA GLY A 140 4.84 3.67 2.89
C GLY A 140 5.44 2.68 1.89
N GLY A 141 5.85 1.51 2.36
CA GLY A 141 6.37 0.42 1.54
C GLY A 141 5.28 -0.44 0.91
N ALA A 142 5.55 -1.08 -0.23
CA ALA A 142 4.63 -2.05 -0.81
C ALA A 142 4.59 -3.36 0.00
N ALA A 143 3.45 -4.05 0.02
CA ALA A 143 3.27 -5.30 0.79
C ALA A 143 3.82 -6.54 0.08
N ALA A 144 3.71 -6.63 -1.24
CA ALA A 144 4.20 -7.78 -1.99
C ALA A 144 4.80 -7.36 -3.32
N PHE A 145 5.91 -8.01 -3.68
CA PHE A 145 6.55 -7.85 -4.98
C PHE A 145 6.68 -9.20 -5.68
N SER A 146 6.33 -9.26 -6.97
CA SER A 146 6.47 -10.46 -7.79
C SER A 146 7.57 -10.24 -8.82
N GLY A 147 8.62 -11.08 -8.80
CA GLY A 147 9.69 -11.07 -9.81
C GLY A 147 9.23 -11.68 -11.14
N SER A 148 9.92 -11.39 -12.25
CA SER A 148 9.54 -11.88 -13.59
C SER A 148 9.32 -13.40 -13.63
N GLY A 149 8.23 -13.84 -14.28
CA GLY A 149 7.87 -15.24 -14.44
C GLY A 149 7.30 -15.92 -13.19
N THR A 150 6.80 -15.13 -12.22
CA THR A 150 6.22 -15.67 -10.97
C THR A 150 4.72 -15.41 -10.89
N GLN A 151 4.03 -16.25 -10.12
CA GLN A 151 2.64 -16.04 -9.77
C GLN A 151 2.54 -15.59 -8.31
N LEU A 152 1.84 -14.49 -8.05
CA LEU A 152 1.48 -14.08 -6.70
C LEU A 152 0.12 -14.69 -6.33
N SER A 153 0.08 -15.47 -5.26
CA SER A 153 -1.17 -16.05 -4.75
C SER A 153 -1.41 -15.63 -3.29
N ALA A 154 -2.42 -14.79 -3.09
CA ALA A 154 -2.82 -14.31 -1.75
C ALA A 154 -3.77 -15.31 -1.09
N VAL A 155 -3.26 -16.46 -0.64
CA VAL A 155 -4.08 -17.47 0.04
C VAL A 155 -4.02 -17.23 1.55
N GLY A 156 -5.17 -16.96 2.17
CA GLY A 156 -5.37 -16.95 3.63
C GLY A 156 -4.74 -15.80 4.43
N GLY A 157 -3.74 -15.11 3.89
CA GLY A 157 -3.16 -13.88 4.44
C GLY A 157 -3.46 -12.65 3.57
N ASN A 158 -3.63 -11.50 4.21
CA ASN A 158 -3.87 -10.22 3.54
C ASN A 158 -2.55 -9.61 3.04
N LEU A 159 -2.60 -8.88 1.93
CA LEU A 159 -1.50 -8.07 1.41
C LEU A 159 -1.88 -6.60 1.60
N ILE A 160 -1.17 -5.88 2.47
CA ILE A 160 -1.53 -4.50 2.85
C ILE A 160 -0.34 -3.57 2.69
N GLY A 161 -0.42 -2.58 1.81
CA GLY A 161 0.62 -1.58 1.66
C GLY A 161 0.83 -0.78 2.96
N GLY A 162 2.07 -0.34 3.18
CA GLY A 162 2.44 0.48 4.33
C GLY A 162 1.79 1.85 4.29
N SER A 163 1.44 2.40 5.45
CA SER A 163 0.93 3.76 5.54
C SER A 163 2.04 4.78 5.26
N GLY A 164 1.69 5.92 4.66
CA GLY A 164 2.57 7.09 4.62
C GLY A 164 2.72 7.74 6.00
N GLY A 165 3.89 8.33 6.23
CA GLY A 165 4.20 9.11 7.42
C GLY A 165 3.57 10.50 7.37
N ARG A 166 3.37 11.10 8.54
CA ARG A 166 2.81 12.44 8.69
C ARG A 166 3.85 13.52 8.39
N GLY A 167 3.39 14.64 7.84
CA GLY A 167 4.22 15.84 7.74
C GLY A 167 4.41 16.53 9.08
N SER A 168 5.54 17.22 9.23
CA SER A 168 5.86 17.97 10.44
C SER A 168 4.88 19.12 10.60
N SER A 169 4.32 19.26 11.79
CA SER A 169 3.69 20.52 12.15
C SER A 169 4.78 21.55 12.44
N THR A 170 4.46 22.83 12.35
CA THR A 170 5.34 23.90 12.81
C THR A 170 4.57 24.76 13.80
N TYR A 171 5.04 24.80 15.04
CA TYR A 171 4.46 25.62 16.10
C TYR A 171 5.56 26.44 16.75
N ASP A 172 5.78 27.67 16.29
CA ASP A 172 6.61 28.60 17.05
C ASP A 172 5.75 29.27 18.14
N ALA A 173 5.81 28.72 19.35
CA ALA A 173 5.17 29.29 20.53
C ALA A 173 5.88 30.57 21.01
N THR A 174 7.20 30.66 20.82
CA THR A 174 8.10 31.27 21.81
C THR A 174 8.87 32.48 21.35
N THR A 175 9.12 32.71 20.05
CA THR A 175 10.06 33.80 19.68
C THR A 175 9.41 35.11 19.25
N GLY A 176 8.09 35.15 19.04
CA GLY A 176 7.41 36.39 18.61
C GLY A 176 7.94 36.99 17.30
N ALA A 177 8.82 36.27 16.60
CA ALA A 177 9.39 36.67 15.33
C ALA A 177 8.50 36.09 14.23
N GLY A 178 7.83 36.98 13.48
CA GLY A 178 6.83 36.66 12.46
C GLY A 178 7.37 35.99 11.21
N TYR A 179 7.97 34.80 11.33
CA TYR A 179 8.43 34.01 10.20
C TYR A 179 7.36 33.02 9.75
N ASN A 180 7.12 32.99 8.44
CA ASN A 180 6.15 32.12 7.77
C ASN A 180 6.70 30.70 7.71
N VAL A 181 6.30 29.83 8.64
CA VAL A 181 6.73 28.43 8.63
C VAL A 181 5.61 27.54 8.11
N GLY A 182 5.83 26.92 6.95
CA GLY A 182 4.88 25.96 6.38
C GLY A 182 4.93 24.61 7.10
N GLY A 183 3.78 23.94 7.18
CA GLY A 183 3.69 22.54 7.61
C GLY A 183 4.16 21.61 6.50
N GLY A 184 4.77 20.49 6.87
CA GLY A 184 5.24 19.49 5.92
C GLY A 184 4.11 18.69 5.28
N GLY A 185 4.28 18.22 4.05
CA GLY A 185 3.31 17.32 3.40
C GLY A 185 3.28 15.92 4.03
N GLY A 186 2.15 15.23 3.94
CA GLY A 186 2.06 13.81 4.29
C GLY A 186 2.68 12.90 3.22
N GLY A 187 3.23 11.77 3.63
CA GLY A 187 3.77 10.74 2.74
C GLY A 187 2.67 9.90 2.08
N ALA A 188 2.92 9.36 0.89
CA ALA A 188 1.97 8.47 0.22
C ALA A 188 1.91 7.08 0.90
N GLY A 189 0.77 6.40 0.80
CA GLY A 189 0.66 4.98 1.13
C GLY A 189 1.34 4.09 0.09
N GLY A 190 1.87 2.95 0.51
CA GLY A 190 2.46 1.95 -0.38
C GLY A 190 1.42 1.04 -1.01
N ASP A 191 1.79 0.30 -2.06
CA ASP A 191 0.86 -0.57 -2.77
C ASP A 191 0.60 -1.89 -2.03
N GLY A 192 -0.59 -2.46 -2.21
CA GLY A 192 -0.92 -3.77 -1.67
C GLY A 192 -0.13 -4.88 -2.35
N ALA A 193 -0.16 -4.89 -3.69
CA ALA A 193 0.64 -5.78 -4.50
C ALA A 193 1.17 -5.05 -5.74
N ASP A 194 2.47 -5.19 -5.95
CA ASP A 194 3.21 -4.64 -7.07
C ASP A 194 3.91 -5.78 -7.81
N ILE A 195 3.67 -5.87 -9.12
CA ILE A 195 3.87 -7.09 -9.89
C ILE A 195 4.80 -6.79 -11.05
N ALA A 196 5.78 -7.65 -11.35
CA ALA A 196 6.55 -7.49 -12.59
C ALA A 196 5.71 -7.82 -13.83
N SER A 197 6.07 -7.23 -14.98
CA SER A 197 5.35 -7.41 -16.24
C SER A 197 5.20 -8.89 -16.65
N GLY A 198 4.04 -9.21 -17.22
CA GLY A 198 3.71 -10.54 -17.74
C GLY A 198 3.36 -11.60 -16.68
N ASN A 199 3.24 -11.20 -15.42
CA ASN A 199 2.92 -12.13 -14.32
C ASN A 199 1.41 -12.21 -14.04
N ALA A 200 1.04 -13.18 -13.19
CA ALA A 200 -0.33 -13.40 -12.77
C ALA A 200 -0.51 -13.21 -11.25
N VAL A 201 -1.59 -12.54 -10.87
CA VAL A 201 -2.07 -12.45 -9.48
C VAL A 201 -3.32 -13.30 -9.33
N VAL A 202 -3.37 -14.12 -8.29
CA VAL A 202 -4.54 -14.90 -7.91
C VAL A 202 -4.91 -14.52 -6.48
N ASN A 203 -6.11 -13.97 -6.31
CA ASN A 203 -6.68 -13.66 -5.02
C ASN A 203 -7.93 -14.52 -4.79
N PRO A 204 -7.79 -15.76 -4.29
CA PRO A 204 -8.90 -16.71 -4.13
C PRO A 204 -9.82 -16.39 -2.94
N GLY A 205 -9.63 -15.25 -2.28
CA GLY A 205 -10.48 -14.87 -1.13
C GLY A 205 -9.84 -13.95 -0.09
N ALA A 206 -8.57 -13.56 -0.24
CA ALA A 206 -7.90 -12.66 0.69
C ALA A 206 -8.21 -11.18 0.40
N ARG A 207 -7.72 -10.29 1.28
CA ARG A 207 -7.70 -8.85 1.04
C ARG A 207 -6.35 -8.42 0.48
N ILE A 208 -6.37 -7.70 -0.62
CA ILE A 208 -5.22 -6.94 -1.14
C ILE A 208 -5.57 -5.46 -1.07
N ALA A 209 -4.80 -4.67 -0.31
CA ALA A 209 -5.12 -3.28 -0.04
C ALA A 209 -3.90 -2.37 -0.17
N GLY A 210 -4.08 -1.23 -0.82
CA GLY A 210 -3.12 -0.13 -0.72
C GLY A 210 -3.07 0.44 0.70
N GLY A 211 -1.92 0.97 1.07
CA GLY A 211 -1.69 1.67 2.32
C GLY A 211 -2.34 3.05 2.32
N THR A 212 -2.65 3.57 3.51
CA THR A 212 -3.22 4.92 3.63
C THR A 212 -2.16 5.99 3.47
N GLY A 213 -2.50 7.12 2.86
CA GLY A 213 -1.66 8.31 2.88
C GLY A 213 -1.53 8.92 4.28
N GLY A 214 -0.40 9.58 4.54
CA GLY A 214 -0.13 10.31 5.76
C GLY A 214 -0.79 11.69 5.77
N SER A 215 -1.07 12.24 6.95
CA SER A 215 -1.63 13.59 7.07
C SER A 215 -0.58 14.66 6.81
N GLY A 216 -0.98 15.79 6.24
CA GLY A 216 -0.17 17.00 6.22
C GLY A 216 0.01 17.59 7.62
N GLY A 217 1.11 18.31 7.81
CA GLY A 217 1.44 19.00 9.05
C GLY A 217 0.70 20.33 9.17
N ASN A 218 0.40 20.76 10.39
CA ASN A 218 -0.25 22.04 10.64
C ASN A 218 0.76 23.19 10.64
N ALA A 219 0.28 24.41 10.38
CA ALA A 219 1.08 25.63 10.42
C ALA A 219 0.36 26.76 11.17
N ALA A 220 1.15 27.65 11.77
CA ALA A 220 0.63 28.86 12.39
C ALA A 220 0.59 30.04 11.41
N PHE A 221 -0.52 30.77 11.42
CA PHE A 221 -0.68 32.10 10.84
C PHE A 221 -0.45 33.14 11.94
N ILE A 222 0.40 34.12 11.67
CA ILE A 222 0.63 35.26 12.56
C ILE A 222 0.19 36.51 11.79
N ASP A 223 -0.85 37.19 12.27
CA ASP A 223 -1.14 38.54 11.81
C ASP A 223 -0.10 39.49 12.41
N TYR A 224 0.96 39.77 11.67
CA TYR A 224 1.95 40.76 12.06
C TYR A 224 1.69 42.07 11.32
N GLN A 225 1.19 43.07 12.06
CA GLN A 225 0.97 44.44 11.60
C GLN A 225 0.06 44.57 10.36
N GLY A 226 -0.97 43.73 10.24
CA GLY A 226 -1.96 43.84 9.16
C GLY A 226 -1.46 43.34 7.80
N HIS A 227 -0.34 42.63 7.78
CA HIS A 227 0.15 41.96 6.59
C HIS A 227 -0.10 40.45 6.69
N PRO A 228 -0.94 39.86 5.80
CA PRO A 228 -1.33 38.46 5.86
C PRO A 228 -0.22 37.55 5.28
N TRP A 229 0.93 37.55 5.92
CA TRP A 229 1.96 36.53 5.69
C TRP A 229 1.80 35.52 6.82
N GLY A 230 1.39 34.29 6.49
CA GLY A 230 1.41 33.20 7.45
C GLY A 230 1.76 31.88 6.78
N GLY A 231 2.22 30.93 7.60
CA GLY A 231 2.53 29.58 7.16
C GLY A 231 1.29 28.84 6.65
N TYR A 232 1.45 28.09 5.58
CA TYR A 232 0.42 27.16 5.11
C TYR A 232 0.64 25.79 5.72
N GLY A 233 -0.42 25.11 6.15
CA GLY A 233 -0.35 23.68 6.44
C GLY A 233 0.22 22.90 5.24
N GLY A 234 0.59 21.64 5.45
CA GLY A 234 0.99 20.73 4.38
C GLY A 234 -0.20 20.01 3.76
N ASN A 235 -0.06 19.53 2.53
CA ASN A 235 -1.07 18.67 1.90
C ASN A 235 -1.07 17.27 2.51
N GLY A 236 -2.20 16.57 2.42
CA GLY A 236 -2.26 15.15 2.74
C GLY A 236 -1.59 14.30 1.67
N GLY A 237 -1.04 13.15 2.05
CA GLY A 237 -0.46 12.18 1.12
C GLY A 237 -1.53 11.30 0.47
N ASP A 238 -1.28 10.78 -0.72
CA ASP A 238 -2.23 9.92 -1.43
C ASP A 238 -2.28 8.50 -0.82
N GLY A 239 -3.40 7.81 -1.01
CA GLY A 239 -3.50 6.38 -0.74
C GLY A 239 -2.79 5.53 -1.80
N GLY A 240 -2.21 4.40 -1.39
CA GLY A 240 -1.54 3.46 -2.29
C GLY A 240 -2.52 2.67 -3.16
N VAL A 241 -2.02 2.08 -4.24
CA VAL A 241 -2.82 1.24 -5.14
C VAL A 241 -3.07 -0.12 -4.49
N GLY A 242 -4.25 -0.71 -4.71
CA GLY A 242 -4.50 -2.09 -4.29
C GLY A 242 -3.58 -3.07 -5.01
N VAL A 243 -3.71 -3.15 -6.34
CA VAL A 243 -2.84 -3.95 -7.21
C VAL A 243 -2.37 -3.12 -8.41
N HIS A 244 -1.06 -3.07 -8.67
CA HIS A 244 -0.50 -2.57 -9.93
C HIS A 244 -0.18 -3.74 -10.86
N LEU A 245 -0.78 -3.72 -12.06
CA LEU A 245 -0.58 -4.69 -13.13
C LEU A 245 0.16 -4.02 -14.30
N PRO A 246 1.48 -4.24 -14.45
CA PRO A 246 2.18 -3.74 -15.63
C PRO A 246 1.78 -4.50 -16.89
N GLY A 247 2.23 -3.99 -18.04
CA GLY A 247 1.76 -4.48 -19.34
C GLY A 247 1.80 -6.00 -19.49
N GLY A 248 0.70 -6.57 -20.00
CA GLY A 248 0.54 -8.01 -20.23
C GLY A 248 0.29 -8.86 -18.97
N SER A 249 0.14 -8.26 -17.79
CA SER A 249 -0.12 -9.00 -16.55
C SER A 249 -1.59 -9.40 -16.41
N SER A 250 -1.87 -10.37 -15.54
CA SER A 250 -3.24 -10.83 -15.29
C SER A 250 -3.60 -10.88 -13.81
N LEU A 251 -4.89 -10.72 -13.52
CA LEU A 251 -5.46 -10.85 -12.18
C LEU A 251 -6.73 -11.70 -12.23
N PHE A 252 -6.81 -12.68 -11.33
CA PHE A 252 -8.05 -13.35 -10.96
C PHE A 252 -8.41 -13.02 -9.51
N ASN A 253 -9.54 -12.34 -9.30
CA ASN A 253 -9.99 -11.90 -7.98
C ASN A 253 -11.31 -12.56 -7.57
N GLU A 254 -11.30 -13.34 -6.50
CA GLU A 254 -12.47 -13.83 -5.76
C GLU A 254 -12.55 -13.22 -4.35
N GLY A 255 -11.48 -12.53 -3.91
CA GLY A 255 -11.40 -11.82 -2.65
C GLY A 255 -11.76 -10.33 -2.76
N THR A 256 -11.12 -9.52 -1.91
CA THR A 256 -11.27 -8.06 -1.92
C THR A 256 -9.99 -7.39 -2.39
N VAL A 257 -10.08 -6.49 -3.36
CA VAL A 257 -9.01 -5.55 -3.74
C VAL A 257 -9.45 -4.13 -3.44
N SER A 258 -8.65 -3.35 -2.73
CA SER A 258 -8.99 -1.96 -2.39
C SER A 258 -7.81 -1.02 -2.54
N GLY A 259 -8.04 0.17 -3.10
CA GLY A 259 -7.09 1.28 -2.96
C GLY A 259 -7.01 1.77 -1.52
N GLY A 260 -5.90 2.41 -1.16
CA GLY A 260 -5.71 3.04 0.13
C GLY A 260 -6.47 4.37 0.24
N GLN A 261 -6.76 4.80 1.47
CA GLN A 261 -7.35 6.13 1.69
C GLN A 261 -6.29 7.22 1.55
N GLY A 262 -6.68 8.38 1.04
CA GLY A 262 -5.86 9.59 1.12
C GLY A 262 -5.73 10.10 2.56
N GLY A 263 -4.66 10.83 2.82
CA GLY A 263 -4.39 11.49 4.09
C GLY A 263 -5.08 12.86 4.19
N LEU A 264 -5.37 13.29 5.42
CA LEU A 264 -5.93 14.62 5.67
C LEU A 264 -4.94 15.73 5.29
N GLY A 265 -5.44 16.83 4.74
CA GLY A 265 -4.66 18.06 4.62
C GLY A 265 -4.42 18.70 5.98
N GLY A 266 -3.25 19.31 6.15
CA GLY A 266 -2.91 20.10 7.31
C GLY A 266 -3.71 21.39 7.38
N THR A 267 -3.83 21.92 8.59
CA THR A 267 -4.54 23.17 8.85
C THR A 267 -3.58 24.32 9.09
N THR A 268 -3.99 25.52 8.69
CA THR A 268 -3.42 26.77 9.14
C THR A 268 -4.34 27.35 10.21
N PHE A 269 -3.80 27.62 11.39
CA PHE A 269 -4.53 28.26 12.49
C PHE A 269 -3.99 29.65 12.78
N ASP A 270 -4.86 30.58 13.11
CA ASP A 270 -4.48 31.88 13.66
C ASP A 270 -3.95 31.67 15.07
N LYS A 271 -2.68 32.04 15.29
CA LYS A 271 -2.04 31.87 16.60
C LYS A 271 -2.75 32.67 17.70
N SER A 272 -3.31 33.83 17.38
CA SER A 272 -3.92 34.74 18.36
C SER A 272 -5.28 34.26 18.85
N THR A 273 -6.06 33.63 17.98
CA THR A 273 -7.42 33.16 18.29
C THR A 273 -7.52 31.64 18.42
N GLY A 274 -6.55 30.88 17.92
CA GLY A 274 -6.61 29.43 17.78
C GLY A 274 -7.57 28.94 16.70
N ALA A 275 -8.20 29.86 15.94
CA ALA A 275 -9.17 29.51 14.91
C ALA A 275 -8.48 28.94 13.66
N VAL A 276 -9.09 27.95 13.02
CA VAL A 276 -8.63 27.46 11.71
C VAL A 276 -8.95 28.53 10.66
N VAL A 277 -7.90 29.04 10.01
CA VAL A 277 -7.99 30.05 8.94
C VAL A 277 -8.08 29.36 7.58
N ARG A 278 -7.44 28.20 7.42
CA ARG A 278 -7.40 27.45 6.17
C ARG A 278 -7.17 25.96 6.43
N THR A 279 -7.75 25.12 5.59
CA THR A 279 -7.40 23.69 5.49
C THR A 279 -6.80 23.44 4.11
N GLN A 280 -5.69 22.71 4.07
CA GLN A 280 -5.06 22.35 2.82
C GLN A 280 -5.75 21.17 2.12
N PRO A 281 -5.50 21.00 0.81
CA PRO A 281 -5.92 19.82 0.09
C PRO A 281 -5.56 18.51 0.82
N ALA A 282 -6.57 17.65 0.94
CA ALA A 282 -6.35 16.26 1.34
C ALA A 282 -5.77 15.46 0.18
N GLY A 283 -5.10 14.35 0.51
CA GLY A 283 -4.61 13.41 -0.49
C GLY A 283 -5.77 12.68 -1.18
N ALA A 284 -5.51 12.25 -2.42
CA ALA A 284 -6.43 11.42 -3.17
C ALA A 284 -6.48 9.99 -2.61
N GLY A 285 -7.60 9.30 -2.82
CA GLY A 285 -7.67 7.87 -2.61
C GLY A 285 -6.86 7.12 -3.68
N GLY A 286 -6.32 5.97 -3.32
CA GLY A 286 -5.63 5.07 -4.23
C GLY A 286 -6.61 4.34 -5.16
N VAL A 287 -6.15 3.97 -6.35
CA VAL A 287 -6.94 3.14 -7.27
C VAL A 287 -7.01 1.70 -6.72
N GLY A 288 -8.14 1.01 -6.89
CA GLY A 288 -8.23 -0.41 -6.54
C GLY A 288 -7.23 -1.24 -7.36
N ILE A 289 -7.34 -1.17 -8.69
CA ILE A 289 -6.40 -1.80 -9.63
C ILE A 289 -5.94 -0.78 -10.66
N LEU A 290 -4.63 -0.60 -10.77
CA LEU A 290 -4.00 0.15 -11.85
C LEU A 290 -3.45 -0.85 -12.88
N ALA A 291 -3.94 -0.79 -14.11
CA ALA A 291 -3.60 -1.75 -15.15
C ALA A 291 -3.02 -1.07 -16.39
N GLU A 292 -1.85 -1.52 -16.83
CA GLU A 292 -1.23 -1.07 -18.07
C GLU A 292 -1.76 -1.83 -19.28
N SER A 293 -1.25 -1.49 -20.47
CA SER A 293 -1.73 -2.06 -21.74
C SER A 293 -1.62 -3.58 -21.80
N GLY A 294 -2.63 -4.22 -22.41
CA GLY A 294 -2.67 -5.68 -22.56
C GLY A 294 -2.94 -6.45 -21.27
N SER A 295 -3.33 -5.78 -20.18
CA SER A 295 -3.64 -6.46 -18.92
C SER A 295 -5.00 -7.16 -18.97
N SER A 296 -5.13 -8.30 -18.27
CA SER A 296 -6.39 -9.05 -18.17
C SER A 296 -6.84 -9.20 -16.73
N ILE A 297 -8.03 -8.67 -16.42
CA ILE A 297 -8.63 -8.74 -15.09
C ILE A 297 -9.88 -9.60 -15.17
N VAL A 298 -9.97 -10.60 -14.30
CA VAL A 298 -11.17 -11.40 -14.08
C VAL A 298 -11.63 -11.18 -12.64
N ASN A 299 -12.83 -10.65 -12.45
CA ASN A 299 -13.40 -10.37 -11.15
C ASN A 299 -14.62 -11.24 -10.86
N ALA A 300 -14.55 -12.00 -9.77
CA ALA A 300 -15.63 -12.72 -9.11
C ALA A 300 -15.80 -12.26 -7.64
N GLY A 301 -15.00 -11.30 -7.18
CA GLY A 301 -15.02 -10.73 -5.82
C GLY A 301 -15.31 -9.23 -5.82
N THR A 302 -14.77 -8.54 -4.81
CA THR A 302 -14.98 -7.10 -4.60
C THR A 302 -13.75 -6.28 -4.99
N ILE A 303 -13.94 -5.20 -5.77
CA ILE A 303 -12.89 -4.22 -6.10
C ILE A 303 -13.39 -2.82 -5.75
N VAL A 304 -12.60 -2.05 -4.99
CA VAL A 304 -13.00 -0.75 -4.45
C VAL A 304 -11.90 0.29 -4.66
N GLY A 305 -12.26 1.46 -5.16
CA GLY A 305 -11.36 2.61 -5.14
C GLY A 305 -11.29 3.25 -3.76
N GLY A 306 -10.11 3.74 -3.36
CA GLY A 306 -9.92 4.47 -2.12
C GLY A 306 -10.67 5.80 -2.12
N MET A 307 -11.09 6.24 -0.95
CA MET A 307 -11.62 7.57 -0.67
C MET A 307 -10.47 8.57 -0.49
N SER A 308 -10.68 9.81 -0.92
CA SER A 308 -9.81 10.92 -0.56
C SER A 308 -9.80 11.14 0.96
N GLY A 309 -8.76 11.81 1.44
CA GLY A 309 -8.69 12.21 2.84
C GLY A 309 -9.67 13.32 3.21
N ASP A 310 -10.36 13.94 2.24
CA ASP A 310 -11.35 14.98 2.52
C ASP A 310 -12.61 14.35 3.12
N THR A 311 -12.82 14.54 4.42
CA THR A 311 -13.98 13.98 5.12
C THR A 311 -15.29 14.74 4.86
N THR A 312 -15.24 15.90 4.21
CA THR A 312 -16.40 16.74 3.92
C THR A 312 -16.94 16.53 2.50
N ASN A 313 -16.05 16.41 1.52
CA ASN A 313 -16.38 16.14 0.12
C ASN A 313 -15.57 14.92 -0.38
N ALA A 314 -15.71 13.81 0.34
CA ALA A 314 -14.95 12.60 0.05
C ALA A 314 -15.18 12.14 -1.39
N THR A 315 -14.11 12.11 -2.19
CA THR A 315 -14.14 11.62 -3.57
C THR A 315 -13.57 10.22 -3.61
N GLN A 316 -14.27 9.31 -4.29
CA GLN A 316 -13.78 7.96 -4.49
C GLN A 316 -12.93 7.89 -5.76
N ALA A 317 -11.72 7.35 -5.64
CA ALA A 317 -10.89 6.99 -6.77
C ALA A 317 -11.54 5.89 -7.61
N PRO A 318 -11.11 5.67 -8.87
CA PRO A 318 -11.57 4.53 -9.64
C PRO A 318 -11.26 3.22 -8.92
N ALA A 319 -12.20 2.27 -9.05
CA ALA A 319 -11.96 0.90 -8.65
C ALA A 319 -10.91 0.25 -9.57
N ILE A 320 -10.98 0.57 -10.87
CA ILE A 320 -10.05 0.07 -11.88
C ILE A 320 -9.71 1.22 -12.83
N ARG A 321 -8.43 1.41 -13.13
CA ARG A 321 -7.97 2.32 -14.17
C ARG A 321 -7.03 1.59 -15.13
N PHE A 322 -7.42 1.55 -16.40
CA PHE A 322 -6.53 1.14 -17.48
C PHE A 322 -5.76 2.36 -17.99
N LEU A 323 -4.44 2.24 -18.11
CA LEU A 323 -3.54 3.28 -18.62
C LEU A 323 -3.26 3.12 -20.13
N GLY A 324 -3.72 2.03 -20.73
CA GLY A 324 -3.50 1.72 -22.13
C GLY A 324 -4.59 0.85 -22.76
N GLY A 325 -4.40 0.53 -24.04
CA GLY A 325 -5.33 -0.26 -24.82
C GLY A 325 -5.15 -1.78 -24.71
N ALA A 326 -5.99 -2.50 -25.45
CA ALA A 326 -5.99 -3.97 -25.58
C ALA A 326 -6.12 -4.73 -24.24
N SER A 327 -6.68 -4.08 -23.21
CA SER A 327 -6.90 -4.69 -21.90
C SER A 327 -8.31 -5.28 -21.80
N SER A 328 -8.53 -6.21 -20.88
CA SER A 328 -9.84 -6.81 -20.66
C SER A 328 -10.27 -6.84 -19.20
N LEU A 329 -11.55 -6.59 -18.97
CA LEU A 329 -12.24 -6.84 -17.70
C LEU A 329 -13.33 -7.90 -17.92
N GLU A 330 -13.18 -9.07 -17.33
CA GLU A 330 -14.21 -10.10 -17.25
C GLU A 330 -14.93 -10.03 -15.90
N LEU A 331 -16.24 -9.78 -15.94
CA LEU A 331 -17.11 -9.88 -14.78
C LEU A 331 -17.66 -11.31 -14.69
N ARG A 332 -17.55 -11.91 -13.51
CA ARG A 332 -18.17 -13.20 -13.16
C ARG A 332 -19.22 -13.00 -12.07
N ALA A 333 -20.07 -14.01 -11.85
CA ALA A 333 -21.01 -14.01 -10.74
C ALA A 333 -20.26 -13.72 -9.41
N GLY A 334 -20.83 -12.86 -8.56
CA GLY A 334 -20.17 -12.38 -7.33
C GLY A 334 -19.36 -11.09 -7.50
N SER A 335 -19.10 -10.65 -8.74
CA SER A 335 -18.39 -9.39 -9.00
C SER A 335 -19.10 -8.18 -8.41
N VAL A 336 -18.44 -7.48 -7.51
CA VAL A 336 -18.85 -6.16 -6.98
C VAL A 336 -17.73 -5.15 -7.25
N ILE A 337 -18.07 -4.05 -7.91
CA ILE A 337 -17.13 -2.96 -8.17
C ILE A 337 -17.72 -1.68 -7.58
N SER A 338 -16.98 -1.03 -6.68
CA SER A 338 -17.36 0.26 -6.07
C SER A 338 -16.35 1.33 -6.48
N GLY A 339 -16.81 2.26 -7.31
CA GLY A 339 -15.99 3.23 -8.02
C GLY A 339 -16.06 3.01 -9.55
N ASN A 340 -15.51 3.97 -10.29
CA ASN A 340 -15.50 3.90 -11.75
C ASN A 340 -14.51 2.83 -12.24
N VAL A 341 -14.82 2.24 -13.40
CA VAL A 341 -13.90 1.49 -14.23
C VAL A 341 -13.55 2.37 -15.42
N ASP A 342 -12.34 2.89 -15.43
CA ASP A 342 -11.86 3.85 -16.43
C ASP A 342 -10.97 3.17 -17.45
N ALA A 343 -11.49 2.94 -18.66
CA ALA A 343 -10.75 2.42 -19.79
C ALA A 343 -10.58 3.46 -20.91
N THR A 344 -10.65 4.76 -20.58
CA THR A 344 -10.59 5.86 -21.56
C THR A 344 -9.18 6.14 -22.08
N ALA A 345 -8.15 5.76 -21.32
CA ALA A 345 -6.76 5.83 -21.78
C ALA A 345 -6.44 4.61 -22.66
N GLY A 346 -6.71 4.72 -23.96
CA GLY A 346 -6.39 3.70 -24.96
C GLY A 346 -7.61 3.17 -25.71
N ALA A 347 -7.35 2.31 -26.70
CA ALA A 347 -8.37 1.71 -27.56
C ALA A 347 -8.40 0.19 -27.42
N ASN A 348 -9.47 -0.44 -27.92
CA ASN A 348 -9.62 -1.90 -27.96
C ASN A 348 -9.69 -2.55 -26.57
N ASN A 349 -10.18 -1.81 -25.57
CA ASN A 349 -10.45 -2.35 -24.24
C ASN A 349 -11.78 -3.12 -24.26
N ALA A 350 -11.79 -4.30 -23.66
CA ALA A 350 -12.92 -5.23 -23.67
C ALA A 350 -13.60 -5.35 -22.31
N LEU A 351 -14.92 -5.14 -22.27
CA LEU A 351 -15.78 -5.54 -21.16
C LEU A 351 -16.43 -6.88 -21.49
N ILE A 352 -16.18 -7.87 -20.65
CA ILE A 352 -16.56 -9.26 -20.88
C ILE A 352 -17.51 -9.69 -19.76
N LEU A 353 -18.68 -10.19 -20.11
CA LEU A 353 -19.53 -10.93 -19.19
C LEU A 353 -19.11 -12.40 -19.29
N GLY A 354 -18.78 -13.03 -18.17
CA GLY A 354 -18.04 -14.29 -18.15
C GLY A 354 -18.56 -15.32 -17.14
N GLY A 355 -17.77 -16.37 -16.95
CA GLY A 355 -18.03 -17.41 -15.94
C GLY A 355 -19.08 -18.47 -16.32
N THR A 356 -19.24 -19.43 -15.41
CA THR A 356 -20.14 -20.59 -15.55
C THR A 356 -21.46 -20.42 -14.80
N ALA A 357 -21.50 -19.54 -13.79
CA ALA A 357 -22.71 -19.23 -13.02
C ALA A 357 -23.50 -18.08 -13.65
N ASP A 358 -24.81 -18.10 -13.45
CA ASP A 358 -25.72 -17.07 -13.96
C ASP A 358 -25.57 -15.76 -13.18
N SER A 359 -25.79 -14.63 -13.85
CA SER A 359 -25.71 -13.30 -13.23
C SER A 359 -26.52 -12.25 -14.00
N GLY A 360 -26.61 -11.04 -13.45
CA GLY A 360 -27.25 -9.89 -14.10
C GLY A 360 -26.24 -8.78 -14.40
N PHE A 361 -26.49 -8.00 -15.45
CA PHE A 361 -25.75 -6.78 -15.75
C PHE A 361 -26.69 -5.68 -16.24
N ASP A 362 -26.58 -4.49 -15.64
CA ASP A 362 -27.37 -3.33 -16.02
C ASP A 362 -26.62 -2.52 -17.10
N LEU A 363 -27.18 -2.47 -18.31
CA LEU A 363 -26.59 -1.77 -19.45
C LEU A 363 -26.50 -0.26 -19.25
N SER A 364 -27.29 0.34 -18.35
CA SER A 364 -27.17 1.77 -18.02
C SER A 364 -25.82 2.10 -17.35
N GLN A 365 -25.13 1.09 -16.82
CA GLN A 365 -23.80 1.24 -16.23
C GLN A 365 -22.69 1.46 -17.27
N ILE A 366 -22.98 1.35 -18.57
CA ILE A 366 -22.03 1.61 -19.67
C ILE A 366 -22.27 2.98 -20.30
N GLY A 367 -21.23 3.81 -20.36
CA GLY A 367 -21.23 5.12 -20.99
C GLY A 367 -20.17 6.07 -20.43
N SER A 368 -19.97 7.22 -21.07
CA SER A 368 -18.95 8.21 -20.67
C SER A 368 -19.13 8.76 -19.25
N ALA A 369 -20.39 8.88 -18.80
CA ALA A 369 -20.75 9.33 -17.45
C ALA A 369 -21.09 8.17 -16.49
N ALA A 370 -21.14 6.92 -16.97
CA ALA A 370 -21.55 5.76 -16.19
C ALA A 370 -20.36 5.10 -15.46
N GLN A 371 -20.57 3.95 -14.83
CA GLN A 371 -19.52 3.25 -14.08
C GLN A 371 -18.43 2.68 -15.01
N TYR A 372 -18.81 2.05 -16.12
CA TYR A 372 -17.90 1.42 -17.06
C TYR A 372 -17.69 2.33 -18.27
N ARG A 373 -16.48 2.91 -18.37
CA ARG A 373 -16.14 3.98 -19.32
C ARG A 373 -15.06 3.53 -20.30
N GLY A 374 -15.13 3.98 -21.55
CA GLY A 374 -14.05 3.82 -22.53
C GLY A 374 -13.91 2.43 -23.16
N PHE A 375 -14.77 1.45 -22.82
CA PHE A 375 -14.77 0.15 -23.48
C PHE A 375 -15.31 0.25 -24.91
N SER A 376 -14.59 -0.37 -25.85
CA SER A 376 -14.97 -0.42 -27.26
C SER A 376 -15.33 -1.82 -27.75
N ILE A 377 -15.11 -2.84 -26.90
CA ILE A 377 -15.39 -4.25 -27.21
C ILE A 377 -16.26 -4.83 -26.09
N PHE A 378 -17.37 -5.47 -26.44
CA PHE A 378 -18.27 -6.13 -25.49
C PHE A 378 -18.42 -7.59 -25.89
N ARG A 379 -18.21 -8.51 -24.95
CA ARG A 379 -18.23 -9.96 -25.23
C ARG A 379 -18.96 -10.74 -24.14
N LYS A 380 -19.55 -11.87 -24.53
CA LYS A 380 -19.96 -12.93 -23.62
C LYS A 380 -18.99 -14.10 -23.75
N THR A 381 -18.48 -14.61 -22.64
CA THR A 381 -17.67 -15.82 -22.56
C THR A 381 -18.20 -16.75 -21.46
N GLY A 382 -17.77 -18.02 -21.44
CA GLY A 382 -18.26 -19.00 -20.48
C GLY A 382 -19.71 -19.45 -20.71
N THR A 383 -20.18 -20.39 -19.88
CA THR A 383 -21.46 -21.09 -20.06
C THR A 383 -22.64 -20.48 -19.27
N GLY A 384 -22.39 -19.59 -18.31
CA GLY A 384 -23.45 -18.99 -17.50
C GLY A 384 -24.36 -18.07 -18.30
N LEU A 385 -25.63 -17.94 -17.91
CA LEU A 385 -26.59 -17.00 -18.48
C LEU A 385 -26.39 -15.61 -17.86
N TRP A 386 -26.40 -14.57 -18.69
CA TRP A 386 -26.38 -13.19 -18.22
C TRP A 386 -27.67 -12.47 -18.59
N THR A 387 -28.43 -12.05 -17.59
CA THR A 387 -29.63 -11.23 -17.77
C THR A 387 -29.21 -9.76 -17.91
N LEU A 388 -29.50 -9.17 -19.07
CA LEU A 388 -29.21 -7.76 -19.33
C LEU A 388 -30.44 -6.90 -19.02
N THR A 389 -30.26 -5.82 -18.28
CA THR A 389 -31.32 -4.86 -17.90
C THR A 389 -30.93 -3.42 -18.26
N GLY A 390 -31.80 -2.43 -18.00
CA GLY A 390 -31.41 -1.02 -17.93
C GLY A 390 -31.26 -0.24 -19.25
N ARG A 391 -31.48 -0.88 -20.40
CA ARG A 391 -31.83 -0.17 -21.65
C ARG A 391 -33.02 -0.86 -22.31
N SER A 392 -34.18 -0.21 -22.25
CA SER A 392 -35.25 -0.44 -23.23
C SER A 392 -34.75 0.10 -24.58
N ALA A 393 -34.98 -0.65 -25.66
CA ALA A 393 -34.80 -0.15 -27.01
C ALA A 393 -35.69 1.09 -27.26
#